data_AF-A0A967II71-F1
#
_entry.id   AF-A0A967II71-F1
#
_cell.length_a   1.000
_cell.length_b   1.000
_cell.length_c   1.000
_cell.angle_alpha   90.00
_cell.angle_beta   90.00
_cell.angle_gamma   90.00
#
_symmetry.space_group_name_H-M   'P 1'
#
loop_
_entity.id
_entity.type
_entity.pdbx_description
1 polymer ?
#
loop_
_entity_poly.entity_id
_entity_poly.type
_entity_poly.pdbx_seq_one_letter_code
_entity_poly.pdbx_strand_id
1 'polypeptide(L)' 'MRILIVGAGQVGYFLSERLSFEGHEVTLLDRSDDNLRRAEDRLNVLGIAGNGASAE' A
#
# COMPACT_ATOMS: atom_id res chain seq x y z
N MET A 1 11.74 -7.78 -4.86
CA MET A 1 11.85 -6.37 -5.30
C MET A 1 11.17 -5.48 -4.28
N ARG A 2 11.51 -4.19 -4.25
CA ARG A 2 10.81 -3.16 -3.44
C ARG A 2 9.86 -2.38 -4.35
N ILE A 3 8.59 -2.31 -3.97
CA ILE A 3 7.52 -1.73 -4.79
C ILE A 3 6.75 -0.70 -3.95
N LEU A 4 6.58 0.51 -4.49
CA LEU A 4 5.73 1.56 -3.91
C LEU A 4 4.43 1.64 -4.71
N ILE A 5 3.29 1.58 -4.03
CA ILE A 5 1.96 1.78 -4.62
C ILE A 5 1.34 3.03 -4.00
N VAL A 6 0.97 4.00 -4.85
CA VAL A 6 0.26 5.21 -4.44
C VAL A 6 -1.24 5.00 -4.66
N GLY A 7 -1.99 4.93 -3.56
CA GLY A 7 -3.41 4.62 -3.49
C GLY A 7 -3.66 3.20 -2.98
N ALA A 8 -4.28 3.08 -1.81
CA ALA A 8 -4.71 1.85 -1.14
C ALA A 8 -6.24 1.60 -1.28
N GLY A 9 -6.87 2.20 -2.31
CA GLY A 9 -8.23 1.86 -2.71
C GLY A 9 -8.34 0.43 -3.28
N GLN A 10 -9.44 0.11 -3.95
CA GLN A 10 -9.72 -1.27 -4.43
C GLN A 10 -8.57 -1.85 -5.26
N VAL A 11 -8.16 -1.16 -6.33
CA VAL A 11 -7.11 -1.64 -7.24
C VAL A 11 -5.77 -1.77 -6.54
N GLY A 12 -5.37 -0.75 -5.77
CA GLY A 12 -4.10 -0.75 -5.04
C GLY A 12 -4.03 -1.85 -3.99
N TYR A 13 -5.14 -2.12 -3.29
CA TYR A 13 -5.25 -3.22 -2.34
C TYR A 13 -5.05 -4.59 -3.02
N PHE A 14 -5.79 -4.87 -4.10
CA PHE A 14 -5.68 -6.15 -4.81
C PHE A 14 -4.30 -6.36 -5.44
N LEU A 15 -3.70 -5.28 -5.96
CA LEU A 15 -2.34 -5.35 -6.49
C LEU A 15 -1.32 -5.65 -5.38
N SER A 16 -1.47 -4.99 -4.23
CA SER A 16 -0.61 -5.21 -3.06
C SER A 16 -0.73 -6.63 -2.51
N GLU A 17 -1.95 -7.16 -2.44
CA GLU A 17 -2.21 -8.53 -1.99
C GLU A 17 -1.45 -9.54 -2.85
N ARG A 18 -1.55 -9.41 -4.18
CA ARG A 18 -0.87 -10.31 -5.09
C ARG A 18 0.65 -10.20 -5.01
N LEU A 19 1.19 -8.98 -5.01
CA LEU A 19 2.64 -8.76 -4.96
C LEU A 19 3.25 -9.19 -3.62
N SER A 20 2.55 -8.94 -2.51
CA SER A 20 2.94 -9.41 -1.18
C SER A 20 2.93 -10.94 -1.12
N PHE A 21 1.90 -11.59 -1.70
CA PHE A 21 1.84 -13.05 -1.81
C PHE A 21 2.97 -13.64 -2.65
N GLU A 22 3.39 -12.94 -3.72
CA GLU A 22 4.56 -13.30 -4.54
C GLU A 22 5.90 -13.05 -3.82
N GLY A 23 5.89 -12.57 -2.57
CA GLY A 23 7.06 -12.37 -1.72
C GLY A 23 7.79 -11.06 -1.98
N HIS A 24 7.14 -10.07 -2.57
CA HIS A 24 7.70 -8.73 -2.76
C HIS A 24 7.48 -7.83 -1.54
N GLU A 25 8.43 -6.93 -1.29
CA GLU A 25 8.29 -5.90 -0.27
C GLU A 25 7.48 -4.75 -0.85
N VAL A 26 6.25 -4.59 -0.35
CA VAL A 26 5.30 -3.58 -0.83
C VAL A 26 5.09 -2.51 0.22
N THR A 27 5.24 -1.27 -0.19
CA THR A 27 4.86 -0.08 0.58
C THR A 27 3.67 0.58 -0.08
N LEU A 28 2.64 0.88 0.69
CA LEU A 28 1.44 1.61 0.28
C LEU A 28 1.49 3.04 0.78
N LEU A 29 1.12 3.98 -0.08
CA LEU A 29 0.94 5.38 0.28
C LEU A 29 -0.50 5.81 -0.03
N ASP A 30 -1.25 6.24 0.97
CA ASP A 30 -2.63 6.72 0.81
C ASP A 30 -2.92 7.85 1.81
N ARG A 31 -3.94 8.67 1.55
CA ARG A 31 -4.36 9.74 2.47
C ARG A 31 -5.36 9.23 3.52
N SER A 32 -5.94 8.05 3.31
CA SER A 32 -6.90 7.43 4.22
C SER A 32 -6.20 6.41 5.12
N ASP A 33 -6.09 6.73 6.41
CA ASP A 33 -5.63 5.79 7.43
C ASP A 33 -6.43 4.49 7.45
N ASP A 34 -7.74 4.55 7.19
CA ASP A 34 -8.60 3.36 7.21
C ASP A 34 -8.25 2.38 6.08
N ASN A 35 -7.93 2.89 4.89
CA ASN A 35 -7.47 2.05 3.78
C ASN A 35 -6.10 1.41 4.09
N LEU A 36 -5.19 2.19 4.68
CA LEU A 36 -3.86 1.71 5.07
C LEU A 36 -3.95 0.63 6.15
N ARG A 37 -4.68 0.89 7.24
CA ARG A 37 -4.91 -0.09 8.32
C ARG A 37 -5.52 -1.37 7.79
N ARG A 38 -6.55 -1.28 6.93
CA ARG A 38 -7.15 -2.47 6.29
C ARG A 38 -6.12 -3.29 5.52
N ALA A 39 -5.19 -2.64 4.83
CA ALA A 39 -4.14 -3.32 4.08
C ALA A 39 -3.10 -3.95 5.01
N GLU A 40 -2.60 -3.21 6.00
CA GLU A 40 -1.61 -3.70 6.98
C GLU A 40 -2.15 -4.84 7.85
N ASP A 41 -3.42 -4.80 8.25
CA ASP A 41 -4.04 -5.82 9.09
C ASP A 41 -4.20 -7.16 8.36
N ARG A 42 -4.26 -7.15 7.02
CA ARG A 42 -4.61 -8.33 6.20
C ARG A 42 -3.49 -8.81 5.29
N LEU A 43 -2.56 -7.92 4.94
CA LEU A 43 -1.49 -8.16 3.97
C LEU A 43 -0.14 -7.86 4.63
N ASN A 44 0.92 -8.53 4.17
CA ASN A 44 2.27 -8.24 4.64
C ASN A 44 2.86 -7.04 3.86
N VAL A 45 2.45 -5.83 4.24
CA VAL A 45 2.80 -4.56 3.58
C VAL A 45 3.04 -3.45 4.62
N LEU A 46 3.73 -2.39 4.22
CA LEU A 46 3.90 -1.18 5.03
C LEU A 46 3.00 -0.06 4.52
N GLY A 47 2.20 0.57 5.37
CA GLY A 47 1.37 1.73 5.06
C GLY A 47 2.03 3.06 5.47
N ILE A 48 1.93 4.06 4.60
CA ILE A 48 2.39 5.44 4.86
C ILE A 48 1.24 6.39 4.54
N ALA A 49 0.81 7.15 5.54
CA ALA A 49 -0.17 8.22 5.36
C ALA A 49 0.48 9.39 4.62
N GLY A 50 -0.02 9.75 3.44
CA GLY A 50 0.56 10.84 2.65
C GLY A 50 -0.07 11.07 1.28
N ASN A 51 0.36 12.15 0.64
CA ASN A 51 -0.01 12.48 -0.74
C ASN A 51 1.16 12.18 -1.69
N GLY A 52 0.99 11.21 -2.59
CA GLY A 52 2.06 10.77 -3.49
C GLY A 52 2.40 11.75 -4.61
N ALA A 53 1.62 12.83 -4.74
CA ALA A 53 1.94 13.97 -5.60
C ALA A 53 2.65 15.11 -4.85
N SER A 54 2.90 14.97 -3.55
CA SER A 54 3.69 15.93 -2.78
C SER A 54 5.18 15.73 -3.06
N ALA A 55 5.89 16.83 -3.30
CA ALA A 55 7.35 16.85 -3.45
C ALA A 55 8.09 17.23 -2.16
N GLU A 56 7.32 17.60 -1.12
CA GLU A 56 7.80 17.88 0.24
C GLU A 56 8.07 16.60 1.03
#